data_AF-A0A356FA18-F1
#
_entry.id   AF-A0A356FA18-F1
#
_cell.length_a   1.000
_cell.length_b   1.000
_cell.length_c   1.000
_cell.angle_alpha   90.00
_cell.angle_beta   90.00
_cell.angle_gamma   90.00
#
_symmetry.space_group_name_H-M   'P 1'
#
loop_
_entity.id
_entity.type
_entity.pdbx_description
1 polymer ?
#
loop_
_entity_poly.entity_id
_entity_poly.type
_entity_poly.pdbx_seq_one_letter_code
_entity_poly.pdbx_strand_id
1 'polypeptide(L)'
;MRTAVGLEKQFIDDCLPVESVGLNRDDFKVYIDFIADRRLEGVGLPLLNEGVKNPFPWLAEMMDIKKEQNFFEQRVTEYQKSSALVKPQDDCDL
;
A
#
# COMPACT_ATOMS: atom_id res chain seq x y z
N MET A 1 19.34 -7.88 9.98
CA MET A 1 18.89 -7.29 8.70
C MET A 1 19.52 -7.97 7.48
N ARG A 2 20.85 -8.02 7.35
CA ARG A 2 21.54 -8.67 6.21
C ARG A 2 21.09 -10.12 5.92
N THR A 3 20.95 -10.94 6.96
CA THR A 3 20.45 -12.33 6.83
C THR A 3 19.03 -12.39 6.29
N ALA A 4 18.14 -11.54 6.79
CA ALA A 4 16.74 -11.49 6.34
C ALA A 4 16.66 -11.08 4.86
N VAL A 5 17.41 -10.06 4.44
CA VAL A 5 17.51 -9.65 3.03
C VAL A 5 18.00 -10.80 2.15
N GLY A 6 19.00 -11.56 2.61
CA GLY A 6 19.49 -12.74 1.88
C GLY A 6 18.42 -13.82 1.67
N LEU A 7 17.63 -14.11 2.71
CA LEU A 7 16.53 -15.08 2.64
C LEU A 7 15.41 -14.62 1.71
N GLU A 8 15.03 -13.34 1.76
CA GLU A 8 14.01 -12.77 0.86
C GLU A 8 14.45 -12.83 -0.61
N LYS A 9 15.74 -12.58 -0.88
CA LYS A 9 16.28 -12.70 -2.25
C LYS A 9 16.21 -14.14 -2.77
N GLN A 10 16.50 -15.13 -1.92
CA GLN A 10 16.33 -16.55 -2.25
C GLN A 10 14.86 -16.90 -2.46
N PHE A 11 13.97 -16.38 -1.63
CA PHE A 11 12.53 -16.59 -1.77
C PHE A 11 12.00 -16.06 -3.11
N ILE A 12 12.44 -14.87 -3.54
CA ILE A 12 12.12 -14.35 -4.88
C ILE A 12 12.71 -15.25 -5.97
N ASP A 13 13.92 -15.76 -5.78
CA ASP A 13 14.56 -16.74 -6.66
C ASP A 13 13.68 -17.97 -6.90
N ASP A 14 13.10 -18.51 -5.84
CA ASP A 14 12.19 -19.65 -5.90
C ASP A 14 10.80 -19.31 -6.45
N CYS A 15 10.26 -18.12 -6.14
CA CYS A 15 8.91 -17.71 -6.55
C CYS A 15 8.80 -17.32 -8.03
N LEU A 16 9.89 -16.83 -8.64
CA LEU A 16 9.89 -16.35 -10.03
C LEU A 16 10.90 -17.14 -10.90
N PRO A 17 10.78 -18.48 -11.03
CA PRO A 17 11.79 -19.32 -11.68
C PRO A 17 12.05 -18.94 -13.14
N VAL A 18 11.09 -18.29 -13.81
CA VAL A 18 11.22 -17.72 -15.15
C VAL A 18 10.78 -16.26 -15.09
N GLU A 19 11.55 -15.38 -15.72
CA GLU A 19 11.19 -13.97 -15.85
C GLU A 19 9.88 -13.85 -16.62
N SER A 20 8.87 -13.27 -15.98
CA SER A 20 7.58 -12.99 -16.62
C SER A 20 7.58 -11.56 -17.15
N VAL A 21 6.89 -11.32 -18.27
CA VAL A 21 6.88 -10.02 -18.96
C VAL A 21 6.46 -8.92 -17.99
N GLY A 22 7.40 -8.04 -17.61
CA GLY A 22 7.18 -6.89 -16.74
C GLY A 22 7.65 -7.03 -15.29
N LEU A 23 8.17 -8.19 -14.88
CA LEU A 23 8.68 -8.44 -13.53
C LEU A 23 10.08 -9.06 -13.61
N ASN A 24 11.10 -8.21 -13.55
CA ASN A 24 12.49 -8.64 -13.50
C ASN A 24 12.86 -9.00 -12.04
N ARG A 25 13.44 -10.18 -11.86
CA ARG A 25 13.96 -10.69 -10.59
C ARG A 25 15.01 -9.76 -9.98
N ASP A 26 15.88 -9.18 -10.80
CA ASP A 26 16.93 -8.28 -10.34
C ASP A 26 16.34 -6.97 -9.80
N ASP A 27 15.31 -6.43 -10.45
CA ASP A 27 14.58 -5.25 -9.96
C ASP A 27 13.90 -5.54 -8.61
N PHE A 28 13.35 -6.74 -8.41
CA PHE A 28 12.83 -7.15 -7.10
C PHE A 28 13.91 -7.21 -6.01
N LYS A 29 15.10 -7.70 -6.34
CA LYS A 29 16.22 -7.73 -5.38
C LYS A 29 16.63 -6.33 -4.96
N VAL A 30 16.68 -5.38 -5.91
CA VAL A 30 16.92 -3.96 -5.64
C VAL A 30 15.79 -3.35 -4.81
N TYR A 31 14.53 -3.72 -5.08
CA TYR A 31 13.39 -3.28 -4.29
C TYR A 31 13.44 -3.79 -2.83
N ILE A 32 13.84 -5.05 -2.61
CA ILE A 32 14.03 -5.61 -1.26
C ILE A 32 15.11 -4.82 -0.50
N ASP A 33 16.22 -4.48 -1.17
CA ASP A 33 17.28 -3.66 -0.60
C ASP A 33 16.75 -2.27 -0.21
N PHE A 34 15.98 -1.61 -1.09
CA PHE A 34 15.35 -0.33 -0.83
C PHE A 34 14.43 -0.36 0.42
N ILE A 35 13.58 -1.39 0.55
CA ILE A 35 12.70 -1.54 1.71
C ILE A 35 13.49 -1.83 2.99
N ALA A 36 14.57 -2.60 2.90
CA ALA A 36 15.43 -2.87 4.04
C ALA A 36 16.08 -1.60 4.57
N ASP A 37 16.63 -0.78 3.68
CA ASP A 37 17.26 0.50 4.00
C ASP A 37 16.25 1.49 4.61
N ARG A 38 15.06 1.61 4.03
CA ARG A 38 13.98 2.45 4.58
C ARG A 38 13.56 2.01 5.99
N ARG A 39 13.53 0.70 6.26
CA ARG A 39 13.22 0.17 7.61
C ARG A 39 14.33 0.49 8.61
N LEU A 40 15.60 0.43 8.19
CA LEU A 40 16.75 0.77 9.03
C LEU A 40 16.78 2.27 9.35
N GLU A 41 16.51 3.13 8.35
CA GLU A 41 16.41 4.58 8.53
C GLU A 41 15.32 4.94 9.55
N GLY A 42 14.15 4.29 9.48
CA GLY A 42 13.04 4.51 10.41
C GLY A 42 13.35 4.17 11.88
N VAL A 43 14.39 3.38 12.13
CA VAL A 43 14.88 3.07 13.50
C VAL A 43 16.22 3.72 13.83
N GLY A 44 16.73 4.61 12.97
CA GLY A 44 18.00 5.32 13.16
C GLY A 44 19.25 4.45 13.08
N LEU A 45 19.17 3.30 12.41
CA LEU A 45 20.31 2.41 12.18
C LEU A 45 21.02 2.75 10.86
N PRO A 46 22.32 2.44 10.72
CA PRO A 46 23.03 2.65 9.47
C PRO A 46 22.44 1.80 8.34
N LEU A 47 22.40 2.39 7.15
CA LEU A 47 21.92 1.77 5.92
C LEU A 47 22.79 0.55 5.57
N LEU A 48 22.19 -0.48 4.97
CA LEU A 48 22.93 -1.63 4.47
C LEU A 48 23.54 -1.36 3.10
N ASN A 49 22.79 -0.66 2.24
CA ASN A 49 23.24 -0.25 0.92
C ASN A 49 22.97 1.26 0.75
N GLU A 50 24.01 2.04 0.47
CA GLU A 50 23.84 3.48 0.30
C GLU A 50 23.30 3.80 -1.11
N GLY A 51 22.26 4.64 -1.18
CA GLY A 51 21.77 5.20 -2.44
C GLY A 51 20.89 4.28 -3.30
N VAL A 52 20.34 3.20 -2.72
CA VAL A 52 19.38 2.34 -3.43
C VAL A 52 18.10 3.14 -3.72
N LYS A 53 17.64 3.10 -4.98
CA LYS A 53 16.41 3.75 -5.43
C LYS A 53 15.33 2.73 -5.72
N ASN A 54 14.07 3.11 -5.53
CA ASN A 54 12.93 2.26 -5.84
C ASN A 54 12.83 2.01 -7.37
N PRO A 55 13.00 0.76 -7.84
CA PRO A 55 12.86 0.43 -9.27
C PRO A 55 11.41 0.40 -9.75
N PHE A 56 10.42 0.35 -8.85
CA PHE A 56 9.00 0.31 -9.18
C PHE A 56 8.24 1.52 -8.61
N PRO A 57 8.34 2.70 -9.24
CA PRO A 57 7.60 3.89 -8.80
C PRO A 57 6.07 3.69 -8.86
N TRP A 58 5.58 2.94 -9.85
CA TRP A 58 4.15 2.60 -10.00
C TRP A 58 3.59 1.74 -8.87
N LEU A 59 4.44 0.95 -8.18
CA LEU A 59 4.04 0.14 -7.02
C LEU A 59 3.71 1.03 -5.82
N ALA A 60 4.39 2.18 -5.68
CA ALA A 60 4.05 3.16 -4.66
C ALA A 60 2.69 3.80 -4.95
N GLU A 61 2.40 4.12 -6.21
CA GLU A 61 1.11 4.67 -6.64
C GLU A 61 -0.05 3.68 -6.37
N MET A 62 0.14 2.38 -6.64
CA MET A 62 -0.87 1.36 -6.32
C MET A 62 -1.09 1.16 -4.82
N MET A 63 -0.05 1.28 -3.99
CA MET A 63 -0.20 1.20 -2.53
C MET A 63 -0.89 2.44 -1.92
N ASP A 64 -0.82 3.58 -2.60
CA ASP A 64 -1.45 4.85 -2.19
C ASP A 64 -2.89 4.99 -2.72
N ILE A 65 -3.37 4.02 -3.52
CA ILE A 65 -4.80 3.87 -3.82
C ILE A 65 -5.49 3.53 -2.49
N LYS A 66 -6.08 4.56 -1.89
CA LYS A 66 -6.87 4.54 -0.66
C LYS A 66 -7.61 3.21 -0.52
N LYS A 67 -7.24 2.45 0.50
CA LYS A 67 -8.15 1.48 1.12
C LYS A 67 -9.45 2.23 1.38
N GLU A 68 -10.50 1.92 0.64
CA GLU A 68 -11.89 2.22 1.02
C GLU A 68 -11.97 1.96 2.52
N GLN A 69 -12.25 3.03 3.30
CA GLN A 69 -12.23 2.93 4.75
C GLN A 69 -13.13 1.78 5.17
N ASN A 70 -12.67 0.99 6.14
CA ASN A 70 -13.54 -0.01 6.75
C ASN A 70 -14.78 0.73 7.26
N PHE A 71 -15.96 0.21 6.92
CA PHE A 71 -17.28 0.77 7.22
C PHE A 71 -17.46 1.30 8.67
N PHE A 72 -16.68 0.78 9.62
CA PHE A 72 -16.66 1.17 11.02
C PHE A 72 -15.86 2.45 11.35
N GLU A 73 -15.08 2.98 10.40
CA GLU A 73 -14.32 4.24 10.54
C GLU A 73 -15.11 5.45 10.04
N GLN A 74 -16.26 5.25 9.39
CA GLN A 74 -17.19 6.33 9.05
C GLN A 74 -17.84 6.85 10.34
N ARG A 75 -17.71 8.15 10.61
CA ARG A 75 -18.39 8.77 11.77
C ARG A 75 -19.91 8.64 11.62
N VAL A 76 -20.57 8.26 12.71
CA VAL A 76 -22.04 8.12 12.88
C VAL A 76 -22.89 9.31 12.37
N THR A 77 -22.28 10.46 12.11
CA THR A 77 -22.90 11.63 11.48
C THR A 77 -23.41 11.40 10.05
N GLU A 78 -22.95 10.38 9.33
CA GLU A 78 -23.41 10.11 7.95
C GLU A 78 -24.77 9.40 7.88
N TYR A 79 -25.18 8.65 8.90
CA TYR A 79 -26.52 8.03 8.95
C TYR A 79 -27.66 9.04 9.14
N GLN A 80 -27.39 10.22 9.73
CA GLN A 80 -28.46 11.21 9.95
C GLN A 80 -28.91 11.91 8.66
N LYS A 81 -28.08 11.95 7.61
CA LYS A 81 -28.46 12.64 6.36
C LYS A 81 -29.41 11.83 5.48
N SER A 82 -29.49 10.51 5.64
CA SER A 82 -30.39 9.65 4.84
C SER A 82 -31.82 9.60 5.36
N SER A 83 -32.09 10.05 6.59
CA SER A 83 -33.44 10.02 7.18
C SER A 83 -34.22 11.35 7.02
N ALA A 84 -33.64 12.36 6.38
CA ALA A 84 -34.22 13.71 6.31
C ALA A 84 -34.82 14.07 4.93
N LEU A 85 -35.30 13.08 4.16
CA LEU A 85 -36.02 13.33 2.90
C LEU A 85 -37.32 12.53 2.81
N VAL A 86 -38.33 12.95 3.59
CA VAL A 86 -39.73 13.06 3.14
C VAL A 86 -40.36 14.21 3.92
N LYS A 87 -40.55 15.37 3.29
CA LYS A 87 -41.58 16.32 3.74
C LYS A 87 -42.92 15.73 3.30
N PRO A 88 -43.91 15.53 4.19
CA PRO A 88 -45.27 15.32 3.73
C PRO A 88 -45.76 16.65 3.14
N GLN A 89 -45.92 16.67 1.82
CA GLN A 89 -46.73 17.68 1.16
C GLN A 89 -48.18 17.26 1.41
N ASP A 90 -48.75 17.68 2.54
CA ASP A 90 -50.20 17.64 2.75
C ASP A 90 -50.79 18.83 1.99
N ASP A 91 -51.08 18.62 0.70
CA ASP A 91 -51.91 19.52 -0.10
C ASP A 91 -53.37 19.43 0.39
N CYS A 92 -53.74 20.25 1.36
CA CYS A 92 -55.14 20.51 1.72
C CYS A 92 -55.37 22.01 1.95
N ASP A 93 -55.64 22.73 0.86
CA ASP A 93 -56.34 24.02 0.89
C ASP A 93 -57.77 23.82 0.39
N LEU A 94 -58.72 23.83 1.33
CA LEU A 94 -60.12 24.22 1.16
C LEU A 94 -60.52 25.04 2.38
#